data_AF-A0A378SGH9-F1
#
_entry.id   AF-A0A378SGH9-F1
#
_cell.length_a   1.000
_cell.length_b   1.000
_cell.length_c   1.000
_cell.angle_alpha   90.00
_cell.angle_beta   90.00
_cell.angle_gamma   90.00
#
_symmetry.space_group_name_H-M   'P 1'
#
loop_
_entity.id
_entity.type
_entity.pdbx_description
1 polymer ?
#
loop_
_entity_poly.entity_id
_entity_poly.type
_entity_poly.pdbx_seq_one_letter_code
_entity_poly.pdbx_strand_id
1 'polypeptide(L)'
;MILHDEVTVQFTVMSDPPVYDEYGFPQTETVDETVRAEVFPLGTEVVVQDAIVSSRYRIVLAPTVDIPPGLGDNLRLGWGPFAIDPADSATGLRVDGTVERHMVRGRLHHYELITKTVE
;
A
#
# COMPACT_ATOMS: atom_id res chain seq x y z
N MET A 1 0.65 14.90 14.84
CA MET A 1 0.23 15.67 13.64
C MET A 1 -0.55 14.72 12.76
N ILE A 2 -1.71 15.13 12.23
CA ILE A 2 -2.52 14.35 11.30
C ILE A 2 -2.43 15.06 9.96
N LEU A 3 -2.07 14.34 8.91
CA LEU A 3 -1.99 14.87 7.56
C LEU A 3 -3.19 14.34 6.76
N HIS A 4 -4.02 15.24 6.24
CA HIS A 4 -5.06 14.91 5.28
C HIS A 4 -4.45 15.06 3.89
N ASP A 5 -4.31 13.96 3.16
CA ASP A 5 -3.55 13.94 1.92
C ASP A 5 -4.13 12.92 0.93
N GLU A 6 -3.46 12.75 -0.20
CA GLU A 6 -3.72 11.71 -1.20
C GLU A 6 -2.57 10.70 -1.21
N VAL A 7 -2.94 9.42 -1.35
CA VAL A 7 -2.01 8.29 -1.40
C VAL A 7 -2.33 7.47 -2.63
N THR A 8 -1.31 7.18 -3.43
CA THR A 8 -1.42 6.23 -4.54
C THR A 8 -1.30 4.82 -4.00
N VAL A 9 -2.26 3.96 -4.34
CA VAL A 9 -2.33 2.56 -3.95
C VAL A 9 -2.07 1.74 -5.20
N GLN A 10 -0.99 0.95 -5.18
CA GLN A 10 -0.62 0.12 -6.32
C GLN A 10 -0.47 -1.35 -5.91
N PHE A 11 -1.13 -2.24 -6.64
CA PHE A 11 -1.00 -3.67 -6.46
C PHE A 11 -1.39 -4.42 -7.73
N THR A 12 -0.98 -5.68 -7.82
CA THR A 12 -1.25 -6.53 -8.96
C THR A 12 -2.20 -7.65 -8.56
N VAL A 13 -3.27 -7.84 -9.33
CA VAL A 13 -4.25 -8.91 -9.17
C VAL A 13 -4.34 -9.76 -10.43
N MET A 14 -4.92 -10.95 -10.33
CA MET A 14 -5.30 -11.72 -11.51
C MET A 14 -6.43 -11.00 -12.25
N SER A 15 -6.40 -10.99 -13.58
CA SER A 15 -7.50 -10.45 -14.38
C SER A 15 -8.81 -11.21 -14.11
N ASP A 16 -9.95 -10.50 -14.11
CA ASP A 16 -11.28 -11.07 -13.98
C ASP A 16 -12.16 -10.68 -15.20
N PRO A 17 -12.52 -11.62 -16.10
CA PRO A 17 -12.25 -13.06 -16.03
C PRO A 17 -10.76 -13.41 -16.27
N PRO A 18 -10.29 -14.58 -15.80
CA PRO A 18 -8.89 -15.00 -15.99
C PRO A 18 -8.53 -15.09 -17.48
N VAL A 19 -7.50 -14.32 -17.87
CA VAL A 19 -6.89 -14.38 -19.20
C VAL A 19 -5.56 -15.11 -19.08
N TYR A 20 -5.24 -15.95 -20.06
CA TYR A 20 -3.97 -16.65 -20.12
C TYR A 20 -3.21 -16.20 -21.37
N ASP A 21 -1.88 -16.10 -21.27
CA ASP A 21 -1.02 -15.85 -22.41
C ASP A 21 -0.88 -17.09 -23.31
N GLU A 22 -0.10 -16.96 -24.39
CA GLU A 22 0.14 -18.04 -25.37
C GLU A 22 0.85 -19.27 -24.78
N TYR A 23 1.44 -19.15 -23.59
CA TYR A 23 2.14 -20.21 -22.87
C TYR A 23 1.30 -20.78 -21.71
N GLY A 24 0.08 -20.29 -21.52
CA GLY A 24 -0.83 -20.74 -20.46
C GLY A 24 -0.52 -20.12 -19.09
N PHE A 25 0.28 -19.06 -19.00
CA PHE A 25 0.46 -18.31 -17.76
C PHE A 25 -0.70 -17.33 -17.55
N PRO A 26 -1.20 -17.18 -16.32
CA PRO A 26 -2.25 -16.23 -16.02
C PRO A 26 -1.74 -14.80 -16.18
N GLN A 27 -2.52 -13.97 -16.87
CA GLN A 27 -2.27 -12.54 -16.95
C GLN A 27 -2.76 -11.83 -15.69
N THR A 28 -2.06 -10.76 -15.37
CA THR A 28 -2.34 -9.94 -14.20
C THR A 28 -2.65 -8.52 -14.61
N GLU A 29 -3.45 -7.85 -13.79
CA GLU A 29 -3.81 -6.45 -13.92
C GLU A 29 -3.17 -5.66 -12.78
N THR A 30 -2.57 -4.53 -13.11
CA THR A 30 -2.07 -3.59 -12.12
C THR A 30 -3.15 -2.56 -11.82
N VAL A 31 -3.59 -2.53 -10.58
CA VAL A 31 -4.41 -1.45 -10.02
C VAL A 31 -3.46 -0.36 -9.56
N ASP A 32 -3.71 0.87 -10.00
CA ASP A 32 -2.94 2.06 -9.62
C ASP A 32 -3.93 3.22 -9.43
N GLU A 33 -4.32 3.47 -8.18
CA GLU A 33 -5.36 4.44 -7.84
C GLU A 33 -4.89 5.41 -6.76
N THR A 34 -5.11 6.71 -6.99
CA THR A 34 -4.91 7.74 -5.97
C THR A 34 -6.20 7.92 -5.17
N VAL A 35 -6.10 7.69 -3.86
CA VAL A 35 -7.23 7.80 -2.92
C VAL A 35 -6.91 8.78 -1.80
N ARG A 36 -7.96 9.37 -1.23
CA ARG A 36 -7.80 10.21 -0.04
C ARG A 36 -7.36 9.37 1.15
N ALA A 37 -6.49 9.93 1.97
CA ALA A 37 -5.97 9.27 3.15
C ALA A 37 -5.74 10.22 4.33
N GLU A 38 -5.72 9.64 5.53
CA GLU A 38 -5.13 10.27 6.70
C GLU A 38 -3.81 9.58 7.03
N VAL A 39 -2.74 10.36 7.17
CA VAL A 39 -1.40 9.85 7.47
C VAL A 39 -0.97 10.31 8.86
N PHE A 40 -0.56 9.34 9.68
CA PHE A 40 -0.12 9.53 11.05
C PHE A 40 1.33 9.02 11.18
N PRO A 41 2.30 9.88 11.51
CA PRO A 41 3.65 9.40 11.82
C PRO A 41 3.62 8.60 13.12
N LEU A 42 4.14 7.37 13.09
CA LEU A 42 4.28 6.52 14.28
C LEU A 42 5.64 6.65 14.96
N GLY A 43 6.61 7.27 14.27
CA GLY A 43 7.95 7.51 14.76
C GLY A 43 9.02 6.97 13.81
N THR A 44 10.27 7.13 14.24
CA THR A 44 11.45 6.65 13.52
C THR A 44 12.18 5.66 14.41
N GLU A 45 12.45 4.47 13.90
CA GLU A 45 13.28 3.46 14.56
C GLU A 45 14.65 3.45 13.90
N VAL A 46 15.69 3.70 14.70
CA VAL A 46 17.10 3.68 14.25
C VAL A 46 17.72 2.38 14.72
N VAL A 47 18.13 1.53 13.79
CA VAL A 47 18.89 0.31 14.11
C VAL A 47 20.38 0.66 14.01
N VAL A 48 21.03 0.82 15.16
CA VAL A 48 22.39 1.38 15.29
C VAL A 48 23.49 0.45 14.78
N GLN A 49 23.19 -0.79 14.40
CA GLN A 49 24.22 -1.75 13.97
C GLN A 49 24.63 -1.61 12.50
N ASP A 50 23.77 -1.03 11.64
CA ASP A 50 24.02 -0.86 10.19
C ASP A 50 23.60 0.54 9.66
N ALA A 51 23.34 1.51 10.55
CA ALA A 51 22.87 2.87 10.22
C ALA A 51 21.57 2.92 9.39
N ILE A 52 20.68 1.93 9.59
CA ILE A 52 19.37 1.89 8.94
C ILE A 52 18.40 2.77 9.73
N VAL A 53 17.78 3.73 9.05
CA VAL A 53 16.72 4.57 9.61
C VAL A 53 15.40 4.11 9.00
N SER A 54 14.49 3.63 9.85
CA SER A 54 13.15 3.26 9.39
C SER A 54 12.09 4.21 9.89
N SER A 55 11.35 4.82 8.96
CA SER A 55 10.18 5.65 9.28
C SER A 55 8.91 4.83 9.14
N ARG A 56 8.00 4.97 10.11
CA ARG A 56 6.72 4.24 10.13
C ARG A 56 5.56 5.20 10.10
N TYR A 57 4.57 4.90 9.26
CA TYR A 57 3.34 5.67 9.15
C TYR A 57 2.15 4.75 9.31
N ARG A 58 1.15 5.18 10.08
CA ARG A 58 -0.19 4.62 9.99
C ARG A 58 -0.94 5.41 8.94
N ILE A 59 -1.56 4.72 8.00
CA ILE A 59 -2.34 5.31 6.92
C ILE A 59 -3.76 4.77 6.99
N VAL A 60 -4.73 5.68 6.97
CA VAL A 60 -6.15 5.37 6.87
C VAL A 60 -6.63 5.77 5.48
N LEU A 61 -7.01 4.80 4.65
CA LEU A 61 -7.41 5.02 3.26
C LEU A 61 -8.93 5.11 3.12
N ALA A 62 -9.40 6.00 2.25
CA ALA A 62 -10.80 6.05 1.84
C ALA A 62 -11.24 4.71 1.20
N PRO A 63 -12.51 4.29 1.38
CA PRO A 63 -13.00 2.98 0.94
C PRO A 63 -13.40 3.00 -0.55
N THR A 64 -12.63 3.67 -1.40
CA THR A 64 -12.93 3.85 -2.83
C THR A 64 -12.20 2.87 -3.73
N VAL A 65 -11.07 2.32 -3.26
CA VAL A 65 -10.32 1.25 -3.93
C VAL A 65 -10.66 -0.09 -3.28
N ASP A 66 -10.95 -1.13 -4.06
CA ASP A 66 -11.17 -2.47 -3.50
C ASP A 66 -9.84 -3.20 -3.37
N ILE A 67 -9.28 -3.19 -2.15
CA ILE A 67 -8.04 -3.89 -1.83
C ILE A 67 -8.38 -5.33 -1.41
N PRO A 68 -7.95 -6.35 -2.17
CA PRO A 68 -8.13 -7.75 -1.80
C PRO A 68 -7.41 -8.09 -0.49
N PRO A 69 -7.98 -8.99 0.33
CA PRO A 69 -7.27 -9.51 1.49
C PRO A 69 -6.05 -10.33 1.04
N GLY A 70 -4.95 -10.23 1.78
CA GLY A 70 -3.78 -11.11 1.59
C GLY A 70 -2.81 -10.70 0.48
N LEU A 71 -2.86 -9.46 -0.01
CA LEU A 71 -1.83 -8.95 -0.94
C LEU A 71 -0.41 -8.98 -0.36
N GLY A 72 -0.27 -8.82 0.96
CA GLY A 72 1.03 -8.79 1.64
C GLY A 72 1.96 -7.74 1.03
N ASP A 73 3.18 -8.17 0.68
CA ASP A 73 4.23 -7.33 0.11
C ASP A 73 3.94 -6.83 -1.32
N ASN A 74 2.90 -7.36 -1.98
CA ASN A 74 2.52 -6.93 -3.33
C ASN A 74 1.76 -5.59 -3.34
N LEU A 75 1.44 -5.04 -2.17
CA LEU A 75 0.82 -3.73 -2.04
C LEU A 75 1.89 -2.65 -1.79
N ARG A 76 1.92 -1.65 -2.67
CA ARG A 76 2.78 -0.47 -2.56
C ARG A 76 1.95 0.79 -2.41
N LEU A 77 2.50 1.76 -1.67
CA LEU A 77 1.86 3.03 -1.41
C LEU A 77 2.76 4.18 -1.82
N GLY A 78 2.26 5.06 -2.68
CA GLY A 78 2.91 6.29 -3.10
C GLY A 78 2.43 7.45 -2.26
N TRP A 79 3.31 8.15 -1.55
CA TRP A 79 2.92 9.31 -0.75
C TRP A 79 4.07 10.32 -0.58
N GLY A 80 3.83 11.57 -0.99
CA GLY A 80 4.80 12.66 -0.84
C GLY A 80 6.19 12.31 -1.40
N PRO A 81 7.25 12.28 -0.57
CA PRO A 81 8.60 11.92 -1.02
C PRO A 81 8.76 10.44 -1.39
N PHE A 82 7.84 9.57 -0.99
CA PHE A 82 7.85 8.14 -1.26
C PHE A 82 7.03 7.83 -2.53
N ALA A 83 7.40 8.42 -3.66
CA ALA A 83 6.73 8.14 -4.94
C ALA A 83 6.98 6.70 -5.39
N ILE A 84 6.01 6.11 -6.09
CA ILE A 84 6.18 4.83 -6.77
C ILE A 84 6.75 5.10 -8.16
N ASP A 85 7.90 4.51 -8.44
CA ASP A 85 8.44 4.38 -9.79
C ASP A 85 8.03 2.99 -10.34
N PRO A 86 7.26 2.93 -11.44
CA PRO A 86 6.92 1.67 -12.09
C PRO A 86 8.14 0.88 -12.58
N ALA A 87 9.27 1.55 -12.86
CA ALA A 87 10.51 0.94 -13.31
C ALA A 87 11.39 0.44 -12.15
N ASP A 88 11.13 0.87 -10.92
CA ASP A 88 11.92 0.50 -9.74
C ASP A 88 11.02 -0.05 -8.61
N SER A 89 11.12 -1.36 -8.39
CA SER A 89 10.39 -2.05 -7.33
C SER A 89 10.83 -1.66 -5.92
N ALA A 90 11.98 -1.02 -5.75
CA ALA A 90 12.47 -0.56 -4.44
C ALA A 90 11.71 0.66 -3.91
N THR A 91 11.05 1.42 -4.78
CA THR A 91 10.38 2.68 -4.45
C THR A 91 8.98 2.51 -3.82
N GLY A 92 8.49 3.58 -3.22
CA GLY A 92 7.22 3.61 -2.49
C GLY A 92 7.31 3.05 -1.06
N LEU A 93 6.25 3.26 -0.30
CA LEU A 93 6.06 2.67 1.03
C LEU A 93 5.54 1.25 0.91
N ARG A 94 6.08 0.36 1.75
CA ARG A 94 5.62 -1.03 1.91
C ARG A 94 4.76 -1.16 3.15
N VAL A 95 3.77 -2.05 3.08
CA VAL A 95 2.95 -2.39 4.24
C VAL A 95 3.75 -3.26 5.20
N ASP A 96 3.71 -2.90 6.47
CA ASP A 96 4.27 -3.66 7.57
C ASP A 96 3.15 -4.49 8.20
N GLY A 97 2.99 -5.73 7.71
CA GLY A 97 1.92 -6.64 8.12
C GLY A 97 0.77 -6.70 7.11
N THR A 98 -0.47 -6.51 7.57
CA THR A 98 -1.67 -6.65 6.73
C THR A 98 -2.45 -5.34 6.61
N VAL A 99 -3.27 -5.24 5.56
CA VAL A 99 -4.27 -4.18 5.44
C VAL A 99 -5.52 -4.60 6.21
N GLU A 100 -5.95 -3.76 7.14
CA GLU A 100 -7.15 -3.99 7.95
C GLU A 100 -8.38 -3.31 7.31
N ARG A 101 -9.50 -4.05 7.27
CA ARG A 101 -10.77 -3.56 6.72
C ARG A 101 -11.70 -3.15 7.85
N HIS A 102 -12.00 -1.86 7.94
CA HIS A 102 -12.90 -1.35 8.97
C HIS A 102 -14.31 -1.20 8.42
N MET A 103 -15.24 -1.93 9.03
CA MET A 103 -16.64 -2.01 8.60
C MET A 103 -17.53 -1.24 9.56
N VAL A 104 -18.46 -0.43 9.02
CA VAL A 104 -19.51 0.24 9.80
C VAL A 104 -20.86 -0.18 9.23
N ARG A 105 -21.68 -0.84 10.05
CA ARG A 105 -23.01 -1.35 9.66
C ARG A 105 -22.98 -2.21 8.37
N GLY A 106 -21.97 -3.06 8.24
CA GLY A 106 -21.80 -3.96 7.10
C GLY A 106 -21.28 -3.30 5.82
N ARG A 107 -20.92 -2.01 5.86
CA ARG A 107 -20.29 -1.30 4.75
C ARG A 107 -18.83 -1.03 5.06
N LEU A 108 -17.97 -1.13 4.05
CA LEU A 108 -16.58 -0.72 4.15
C LEU A 108 -16.53 0.79 4.45
N HIS A 109 -15.86 1.15 5.54
CA HIS A 109 -15.76 2.52 6.03
C HIS A 109 -14.39 3.13 5.74
N HIS A 110 -13.32 2.37 5.95
CA HIS A 110 -11.96 2.70 5.51
C HIS A 110 -11.07 1.45 5.59
N TYR A 111 -9.87 1.56 5.02
CA TYR A 111 -8.77 0.65 5.32
C TYR A 111 -7.81 1.31 6.31
N GLU A 112 -7.21 0.52 7.18
CA GLU A 112 -6.10 0.95 8.05
C GLU A 112 -4.89 0.06 7.80
N LEU A 113 -3.71 0.66 7.71
CA LEU A 113 -2.46 -0.06 7.52
C LEU A 113 -1.30 0.68 8.18
N ILE A 114 -0.23 -0.05 8.46
CA ILE A 114 1.05 0.51 8.89
C ILE A 114 2.05 0.30 7.76
N THR A 115 2.89 1.30 7.51
CA THR A 115 3.99 1.21 6.55
C THR A 115 5.33 1.21 7.26
N LYS A 116 6.33 0.64 6.58
CA LYS A 116 7.74 0.75 6.94
C LYS A 116 8.55 1.08 5.71
N THR A 117 9.30 2.18 5.76
CA THR A 117 10.39 2.44 4.83
C THR A 117 11.72 2.17 5.53
N VAL A 118 12.71 1.69 4.78
CA VAL A 118 14.09 1.43 5.22
C VAL A 118 14.96 2.34 4.37
N GLU A 119 15.57 3.35 5.00
CA GLU A 119 16.57 4.25 4.41
C GLU A 119 17.97 3.92 4.92
#